data_AF-A0A843DVJ8-F1
#
_entry.id   AF-A0A843DVJ8-F1
#
_cell.length_a   1.000
_cell.length_b   1.000
_cell.length_c   1.000
_cell.angle_alpha   90.00
_cell.angle_beta   90.00
_cell.angle_gamma   90.00
#
_symmetry.space_group_name_H-M   'P 1'
#
loop_
_entity.id
_entity.type
_entity.pdbx_description
1 polymer ?
#
loop_
_entity_poly.entity_id
_entity_poly.type
_entity_poly.pdbx_seq_one_letter_code
_entity_poly.pdbx_strand_id
1 'polypeptide(L)'
;MSSVSGVKMLMSDPRIAIPAMAAPLAVAILIQNVNSMADILWVSWLGGSAVGGLGLAYPVYASICGVGNGLAIGVSAAIARYVGVKERENASKAAGQSLFLSIVFSVLIFALCLPTMGPLMDCFGDPSASDAAIAYIMPMILLGFFIIGGSVMSGI
;
A
#
# COMPACT_ATOMS: atom_id res chain seq x y z
N MET A 1 8.72 -18.79 27.34
CA MET A 1 8.63 -18.34 25.92
C MET A 1 9.18 -16.91 25.78
N SER A 2 10.47 -16.71 26.08
CA SER A 2 11.10 -15.36 26.23
C SER A 2 12.45 -15.27 25.54
N SER A 3 12.57 -15.78 24.31
CA SER A 3 13.84 -15.85 23.58
C SER A 3 13.72 -15.38 22.14
N VAL A 4 13.26 -14.15 21.93
CA VAL A 4 13.52 -13.43 20.69
C VAL A 4 14.26 -12.15 21.08
N SER A 5 15.53 -12.04 20.68
CA SER A 5 16.46 -10.94 20.99
C SER A 5 15.81 -9.55 20.80
N GLY A 6 14.95 -9.41 19.78
CA GLY A 6 14.21 -8.17 19.50
C GLY A 6 13.26 -7.71 20.60
N VAL A 7 12.64 -8.62 21.37
CA VAL A 7 11.73 -8.25 22.47
C VAL A 7 12.52 -7.72 23.67
N LYS A 8 13.70 -8.28 23.92
CA LYS A 8 14.60 -7.81 25.00
C LYS A 8 15.17 -6.43 24.69
N MET A 9 15.37 -6.13 23.40
CA MET A 9 15.84 -4.84 22.89
C MET A 9 14.74 -3.76 22.92
N LEU A 10 13.46 -4.14 22.73
CA LEU A 10 12.30 -3.27 22.92
C LEU A 10 12.03 -2.89 24.38
N MET A 11 12.42 -3.76 25.32
CA MET A 11 12.25 -3.56 26.77
C MET A 11 13.45 -2.88 27.46
N SER A 12 14.53 -2.60 26.70
CA SER A 12 15.71 -1.88 27.21
C SER A 12 15.56 -0.35 27.16
N ASP A 13 16.57 0.38 27.62
CA ASP A 13 16.58 1.85 27.68
C ASP A 13 16.19 2.47 26.32
N PRO A 14 15.19 3.39 26.28
CA PRO A 14 14.70 4.03 25.05
C PRO A 14 15.81 4.63 24.17
N ARG A 15 16.93 5.06 24.76
CA ARG A 15 18.07 5.65 24.04
C ARG A 15 18.77 4.66 23.10
N ILE A 16 18.65 3.36 23.36
CA ILE A 16 19.26 2.28 22.54
C ILE A 16 18.22 1.62 21.65
N ALA A 17 16.98 1.46 22.14
CA ALA A 17 15.90 0.84 21.40
C ALA A 17 15.47 1.65 20.16
N ILE A 18 15.38 2.98 20.28
CA ILE A 18 14.96 3.86 19.17
C ILE A 18 15.92 3.77 17.97
N PRO A 19 17.23 4.03 18.10
CA PRO A 19 18.15 3.97 16.95
C PRO A 19 18.28 2.56 16.37
N ALA A 20 18.18 1.51 17.20
CA ALA A 20 18.24 0.13 16.73
C ALA A 20 17.06 -0.28 15.84
N MET A 21 15.88 0.31 16.04
CA MET A 21 14.73 0.11 15.17
C MET A 21 14.65 1.12 14.04
N ALA A 22 15.07 2.37 14.29
CA ALA A 22 15.02 3.44 13.30
C ALA A 22 16.02 3.24 12.17
N ALA A 23 17.23 2.71 12.43
CA ALA A 23 18.24 2.46 11.40
C ALA A 23 17.76 1.49 10.30
N PRO A 24 17.26 0.27 10.61
CA PRO A 24 16.74 -0.63 9.57
C PRO A 24 15.50 -0.07 8.87
N LEU A 25 14.63 0.64 9.60
CA LEU A 25 13.45 1.28 9.01
C LEU A 25 13.84 2.39 8.01
N ALA A 26 14.83 3.22 8.35
CA ALA A 26 15.33 4.28 7.49
C ALA A 26 15.95 3.71 6.21
N VAL A 27 16.74 2.63 6.33
CA VAL A 27 17.31 1.93 5.16
C VAL A 27 16.20 1.37 4.27
N ALA A 28 15.15 0.77 4.84
CA ALA A 28 14.02 0.26 4.06
C ALA A 28 13.30 1.37 3.28
N ILE A 29 13.05 2.52 3.91
CA ILE A 29 12.42 3.69 3.26
C ILE A 29 13.33 4.26 2.17
N LEU A 30 14.65 4.33 2.40
CA LEU A 30 15.61 4.77 1.38
C LEU A 30 15.59 3.85 0.15
N ILE A 31 15.64 2.53 0.37
CA ILE A 31 15.57 1.54 -0.72
C ILE A 31 14.25 1.67 -1.48
N GLN A 32 13.13 1.84 -0.78
CA GLN A 32 11.83 2.06 -1.42
C GLN A 32 11.84 3.28 -2.35
N ASN A 33 12.36 4.42 -1.87
CA ASN A 33 12.44 5.63 -2.69
C ASN A 33 13.36 5.47 -3.90
N VAL A 34 14.51 4.79 -3.74
CA VAL A 34 15.43 4.51 -4.85
C VAL A 34 14.76 3.62 -5.91
N ASN A 35 13.97 2.62 -5.50
CA ASN A 35 13.19 1.80 -6.44
C ASN A 35 12.16 2.64 -7.19
N SER A 36 11.39 3.48 -6.50
CA SER A 36 10.41 4.36 -7.16
C SER A 36 11.07 5.29 -8.19
N MET A 37 12.28 5.78 -7.91
CA MET A 37 13.04 6.58 -8.89
C MET A 37 13.51 5.73 -10.07
N ALA A 38 14.03 4.52 -9.82
CA ALA A 38 14.47 3.61 -10.87
C ALA A 38 13.31 3.22 -11.81
N ASP A 39 12.11 2.99 -11.27
CA ASP A 39 10.91 2.67 -12.03
C ASP A 39 10.53 3.81 -12.99
N ILE A 40 10.52 5.05 -12.49
CA ILE A 40 10.22 6.24 -13.32
C ILE A 40 11.29 6.40 -14.41
N LEU A 41 12.57 6.21 -14.08
CA LEU A 41 13.66 6.30 -15.05
C LEU A 41 13.53 5.24 -16.15
N TRP A 42 13.21 4.00 -15.77
CA TRP A 42 12.96 2.89 -16.69
C TRP A 42 11.80 3.20 -17.63
N VAL A 43 10.69 3.73 -17.09
CA VAL A 43 9.54 4.13 -17.91
C VAL A 43 9.89 5.32 -18.82
N SER A 44 10.79 6.21 -18.41
CA SER A 44 11.20 7.33 -19.26
C SER A 44 11.92 6.91 -20.54
N TRP A 45 12.56 5.73 -20.55
CA TRP A 45 13.17 5.17 -21.76
C TRP A 45 12.15 4.68 -22.80
N LEU A 46 10.90 4.46 -22.40
CA LEU A 46 9.81 4.11 -23.32
C LEU A 46 9.24 5.34 -24.08
N GLY A 47 9.69 6.55 -23.73
CA GLY A 47 9.33 7.80 -24.42
C GLY A 47 8.44 8.73 -23.59
N GLY A 48 8.29 9.97 -24.05
CA GLY A 48 7.57 11.03 -23.34
C GLY A 48 6.08 10.72 -23.06
N SER A 49 5.41 10.04 -23.99
CA SER A 49 4.00 9.63 -23.81
C SER A 49 3.82 8.61 -22.69
N ALA A 50 4.81 7.74 -22.44
CA ALA A 50 4.75 6.75 -21.36
C ALA A 50 4.87 7.41 -19.98
N VAL A 51 5.78 8.40 -19.85
CA VAL A 51 5.94 9.20 -18.62
C VAL A 51 4.71 10.07 -18.37
N GLY A 52 4.15 10.67 -19.42
CA GLY A 52 2.89 11.41 -19.34
C GLY A 52 1.74 10.53 -18.86
N GLY A 53 1.62 9.32 -19.42
CA GLY A 53 0.63 8.33 -18.98
C GLY A 53 0.81 7.90 -17.53
N LEU A 54 2.06 7.70 -17.07
CA LEU A 54 2.36 7.39 -15.67
C LEU A 54 1.93 8.53 -14.73
N GLY A 55 2.18 9.79 -15.13
CA GLY A 55 1.75 10.97 -14.37
C GLY A 55 0.23 11.06 -14.22
N LEU A 56 -0.53 10.69 -15.26
CA LEU A 56 -1.99 10.65 -15.23
C LEU A 56 -2.53 9.46 -14.41
N ALA A 57 -1.83 8.33 -14.40
CA ALA A 57 -2.20 7.14 -13.63
C ALA A 57 -1.88 7.29 -12.12
N TYR A 58 -0.90 8.13 -11.76
CA TYR A 58 -0.41 8.23 -10.39
C TYR A 58 -1.47 8.66 -9.35
N PRO A 59 -2.34 9.66 -9.59
CA PRO A 59 -3.39 10.01 -8.64
C PRO A 59 -4.39 8.87 -8.36
N VAL A 60 -4.68 8.06 -9.39
CA VAL A 60 -5.54 6.87 -9.25
C VAL A 60 -4.83 5.84 -8.38
N TYR A 61 -3.56 5.55 -8.68
CA TYR A 61 -2.73 4.66 -7.87
C TYR A 61 -2.63 5.12 -6.41
N ALA A 62 -2.34 6.40 -6.17
CA ALA A 62 -2.25 6.99 -4.84
C ALA A 62 -3.56 6.88 -4.06
N SER A 63 -4.70 7.03 -4.74
CA SER A 63 -6.03 6.87 -4.13
C SER A 63 -6.29 5.43 -3.68
N ILE A 64 -5.98 4.44 -4.52
CA ILE A 64 -6.11 3.01 -4.19
C ILE A 64 -5.20 2.66 -3.01
N CYS A 65 -3.93 3.08 -3.07
CA CYS A 65 -2.96 2.88 -2.01
C CYS A 65 -3.40 3.57 -0.70
N GLY A 66 -4.01 4.76 -0.77
CA GLY A 66 -4.52 5.47 0.39
C GLY A 66 -5.60 4.69 1.13
N VAL A 67 -6.55 4.09 0.40
CA VAL A 67 -7.58 3.23 1.01
C VAL A 67 -6.94 1.98 1.64
N GLY A 68 -6.00 1.34 0.94
CA GLY A 68 -5.28 0.18 1.47
C GLY A 68 -4.51 0.48 2.75
N ASN A 69 -3.79 1.60 2.79
CA ASN A 69 -3.07 2.06 3.98
C ASN A 69 -4.02 2.43 5.12
N GLY A 70 -5.15 3.09 4.85
CA GLY A 70 -6.16 3.40 5.86
C GLY A 70 -6.72 2.14 6.52
N LEU A 71 -7.01 1.11 5.72
CA LEU A 71 -7.40 -0.21 6.20
C LEU A 71 -6.29 -0.86 7.04
N ALA A 72 -5.05 -0.86 6.57
CA ALA A 72 -3.91 -1.42 7.29
C ALA A 72 -3.74 -0.80 8.69
N ILE A 73 -3.83 0.54 8.78
CA ILE A 73 -3.74 1.28 10.03
C ILE A 73 -4.90 0.91 10.97
N GLY A 74 -6.13 0.84 10.45
CA GLY A 74 -7.31 0.47 11.23
C GLY A 74 -7.23 -0.96 11.78
N VAL A 75 -6.72 -1.90 10.97
CA VAL A 75 -6.53 -3.30 11.34
C VAL A 75 -5.44 -3.43 12.40
N SER A 76 -4.30 -2.77 12.20
CA SER A 76 -3.20 -2.74 13.17
C SER A 76 -3.64 -2.19 14.53
N ALA A 77 -4.41 -1.09 14.53
CA ALA A 77 -4.98 -0.53 15.76
C ALA A 77 -5.96 -1.48 16.47
N ALA A 78 -6.82 -2.16 15.71
CA ALA A 78 -7.76 -3.15 16.27
C ALA A 78 -7.03 -4.35 16.88
N ILE A 79 -6.02 -4.89 16.18
CA ILE A 79 -5.19 -6.00 16.66
C ILE A 79 -4.41 -5.58 17.91
N ALA A 80 -3.77 -4.40 17.90
CA ALA A 80 -3.05 -3.86 19.05
C ALA A 80 -3.95 -3.75 20.29
N ARG A 81 -5.22 -3.37 20.12
CA ARG A 81 -6.20 -3.33 21.22
C ARG A 81 -6.46 -4.71 21.81
N TYR A 82 -6.74 -5.71 20.98
CA TYR A 82 -7.00 -7.09 21.46
C TYR A 82 -5.76 -7.74 22.08
N VAL A 83 -4.58 -7.49 21.52
CA VAL A 83 -3.30 -7.93 22.09
C VAL A 83 -3.05 -7.28 23.46
N GLY A 84 -3.37 -6.00 23.60
CA GLY A 84 -3.23 -5.24 24.87
C GLY A 84 -4.07 -5.83 26.02
N VAL A 85 -5.30 -6.27 25.74
CA VAL A 85 -6.17 -6.95 26.72
C VAL A 85 -5.89 -8.46 26.87
N LYS A 86 -4.81 -8.97 26.27
CA LYS A 86 -4.40 -10.38 26.25
C LYS A 86 -5.39 -11.35 25.58
N GLU A 87 -6.33 -10.86 24.79
CA GLU A 87 -7.31 -11.67 24.06
C GLU A 87 -6.79 -12.09 22.67
N ARG A 88 -5.85 -13.04 22.64
CA ARG A 88 -5.20 -13.48 21.39
C ARG A 88 -6.15 -14.13 20.40
N GLU A 89 -7.20 -14.80 20.87
CA GLU A 89 -8.20 -15.42 20.00
C GLU A 89 -8.98 -14.37 19.20
N ASN A 90 -9.39 -13.28 19.87
CA ASN A 90 -10.09 -12.17 19.22
C ASN A 90 -9.17 -11.39 18.28
N ALA A 91 -7.88 -11.25 18.60
CA ALA A 91 -6.89 -10.68 17.69
C ALA A 91 -6.76 -11.51 16.39
N SER A 92 -6.74 -12.84 16.49
CA SER A 92 -6.68 -13.72 15.31
C SER A 92 -7.96 -13.66 14.48
N LYS A 93 -9.14 -13.59 15.12
CA LYS A 93 -10.41 -13.38 14.42
C LYS A 93 -10.45 -12.02 13.70
N ALA A 94 -9.93 -10.96 14.32
CA ALA A 94 -9.84 -9.64 13.71
C ALA A 94 -8.92 -9.63 12.47
N ALA A 95 -7.79 -10.36 12.51
CA ALA A 95 -6.92 -10.55 11.36
C ALA A 95 -7.58 -11.36 10.22
N GLY A 96 -8.44 -12.32 10.55
CA GLY A 96 -9.24 -13.03 9.53
C GLY A 96 -10.32 -12.12 8.91
N GLN A 97 -11.00 -11.32 9.73
CA GLN A 97 -12.01 -10.36 9.26
C GLN A 97 -11.41 -9.25 8.40
N SER A 98 -10.18 -8.81 8.69
CA SER A 98 -9.51 -7.79 7.89
C SER A 98 -9.18 -8.26 6.48
N LEU A 99 -8.81 -9.53 6.30
CA LEU A 99 -8.62 -10.14 4.98
C LEU A 99 -9.93 -10.15 4.18
N PHE A 100 -11.05 -10.52 4.82
CA PHE A 100 -12.36 -10.46 4.18
C PHE A 100 -12.74 -9.02 3.81
N LEU A 101 -12.48 -8.06 4.70
CA LEU A 101 -12.74 -6.64 4.45
C LEU A 101 -11.88 -6.10 3.30
N SER A 102 -10.64 -6.56 3.17
CA SER A 102 -9.77 -6.24 2.04
C SER A 102 -10.36 -6.66 0.69
N ILE A 103 -10.94 -7.88 0.61
CA ILE A 103 -11.65 -8.35 -0.60
C ILE A 103 -12.84 -7.44 -0.91
N VAL A 104 -13.66 -7.12 0.10
CA VAL A 104 -14.85 -6.26 -0.08
C VAL A 104 -14.45 -4.87 -0.60
N PHE A 105 -13.45 -4.24 0.01
CA PHE A 105 -12.96 -2.93 -0.44
C PHE A 105 -12.31 -2.98 -1.82
N SER A 106 -11.61 -4.07 -2.16
CA SER A 106 -11.08 -4.26 -3.50
C SER A 106 -12.19 -4.33 -4.56
N VAL A 107 -13.28 -5.05 -4.29
CA VAL A 107 -14.43 -5.13 -5.21
C VAL A 107 -15.12 -3.78 -5.33
N LEU A 108 -15.26 -3.04 -4.23
CA LEU A 108 -15.85 -1.69 -4.23
C LEU A 108 -15.01 -0.70 -5.05
N ILE A 109 -13.69 -0.72 -4.89
CA ILE A 109 -12.78 0.12 -5.67
C ILE A 109 -12.82 -0.26 -7.16
N PHE A 110 -12.83 -1.56 -7.48
CA PHE A 110 -12.99 -2.04 -8.85
C PHE A 110 -14.29 -1.51 -9.48
N ALA A 111 -15.41 -1.66 -8.77
CA ALA A 111 -16.72 -1.19 -9.23
C ALA A 111 -16.79 0.34 -9.39
N LEU A 112 -16.06 1.10 -8.56
CA LEU A 112 -16.04 2.57 -8.62
C LEU A 112 -15.09 3.10 -9.72
N CYS A 113 -13.90 2.50 -9.86
CA CYS A 113 -12.88 2.95 -10.79
C CYS A 113 -13.19 2.60 -12.25
N LEU A 114 -13.77 1.41 -12.53
CA LEU A 114 -14.06 0.99 -13.91
C LEU A 114 -14.90 2.01 -14.70
N PRO A 115 -16.04 2.52 -14.19
CA PRO A 115 -16.88 3.47 -14.92
C PRO A 115 -16.33 4.91 -14.88
N THR A 116 -15.51 5.26 -13.89
CA THR A 116 -14.93 6.61 -13.76
C THR A 116 -13.66 6.80 -14.58
N MET A 117 -13.07 5.72 -15.09
CA MET A 117 -11.81 5.74 -15.84
C MET A 117 -11.90 6.51 -17.16
N GLY A 118 -12.97 6.32 -17.93
CA GLY A 118 -13.21 7.07 -19.18
C GLY A 118 -13.34 8.58 -18.95
N PRO A 119 -14.24 9.03 -18.06
CA PRO A 119 -14.37 10.45 -17.70
C PRO A 119 -13.10 11.07 -17.11
N LEU A 120 -12.34 10.31 -16.32
CA LEU A 120 -11.05 10.76 -15.79
C LEU A 120 -10.02 10.96 -16.90
N MET A 121 -9.97 10.08 -17.89
CA MET A 121 -9.10 10.21 -19.06
C MET A 121 -9.50 11.40 -19.93
N ASP A 122 -10.79 11.63 -20.13
CA ASP A 122 -11.29 12.80 -20.90
C ASP A 122 -11.06 14.13 -20.18
N CYS A 123 -11.09 14.13 -18.84
CA CYS A 123 -10.93 15.34 -18.03
C CYS A 123 -9.47 15.72 -17.75
N PHE A 124 -8.56 14.73 -17.69
CA PHE A 124 -7.15 14.93 -17.34
C PHE A 124 -6.17 14.64 -18.51
N GLY A 125 -6.58 13.92 -19.55
CA GLY A 125 -5.69 13.38 -20.57
C GLY A 125 -5.51 14.23 -21.82
N ASP A 126 -4.26 14.41 -22.24
CA ASP A 126 -3.92 14.65 -23.64
C ASP A 126 -4.25 13.36 -24.45
N PRO A 127 -4.96 13.44 -25.59
CA PRO A 127 -5.27 12.28 -26.43
C PRO A 127 -4.05 11.41 -26.76
N SER A 128 -2.84 11.98 -26.80
CA SER A 128 -1.60 11.26 -27.07
C SER A 128 -1.04 10.43 -25.89
N ALA A 129 -1.52 10.65 -24.67
CA ALA A 129 -1.08 9.96 -23.44
C ALA A 129 -2.18 9.11 -22.78
N SER A 130 -3.43 9.24 -23.25
CA SER A 130 -4.60 8.47 -22.78
C SER A 130 -4.38 6.95 -22.89
N ASP A 131 -3.92 6.46 -24.05
CA ASP A 131 -3.75 5.02 -24.26
C ASP A 131 -2.69 4.41 -23.34
N ALA A 132 -1.59 5.15 -23.11
CA ALA A 132 -0.55 4.73 -22.19
C ALA A 132 -1.07 4.68 -20.74
N ALA A 133 -1.85 5.68 -20.32
CA ALA A 133 -2.44 5.71 -18.99
C ALA A 133 -3.45 4.57 -18.76
N ILE A 134 -4.30 4.25 -19.75
CA ILE A 134 -5.22 3.11 -19.67
C ILE A 134 -4.45 1.79 -19.52
N ALA A 135 -3.37 1.62 -20.26
CA ALA A 135 -2.50 0.44 -20.15
C ALA A 135 -1.86 0.29 -18.76
N TYR A 136 -1.59 1.39 -18.05
CA TYR A 136 -1.12 1.34 -16.65
C TYR A 136 -2.24 1.10 -15.64
N ILE A 137 -3.40 1.76 -15.82
CA ILE A 137 -4.50 1.73 -14.85
C ILE A 137 -5.22 0.36 -14.86
N MET A 138 -5.40 -0.27 -16.01
CA MET A 138 -6.08 -1.56 -16.13
C MET A 138 -5.46 -2.68 -15.26
N PRO A 139 -4.14 -2.97 -15.36
CA PRO A 139 -3.53 -3.97 -14.50
C PRO A 139 -3.54 -3.55 -13.02
N MET A 140 -3.44 -2.25 -12.71
CA MET A 140 -3.54 -1.76 -11.33
C MET A 140 -4.91 -2.03 -10.70
N ILE A 141 -5.99 -1.85 -11.46
CA ILE A 141 -7.36 -2.11 -10.99
C ILE A 141 -7.60 -3.61 -10.83
N LEU A 142 -7.18 -4.42 -11.81
CA LEU A 142 -7.29 -5.89 -11.75
C LEU A 142 -6.50 -6.48 -10.58
N LEU A 143 -5.29 -5.97 -10.34
CA LEU A 143 -4.44 -6.37 -9.22
C LEU A 143 -4.68 -5.56 -7.96
N GLY A 144 -5.73 -4.72 -7.91
CA GLY A 144 -6.07 -3.89 -6.76
C GLY A 144 -6.26 -4.69 -5.47
N PHE A 145 -6.74 -5.93 -5.60
CA PHE A 145 -6.83 -6.88 -4.48
C PHE A 145 -5.47 -7.19 -3.87
N PHE A 146 -4.42 -7.36 -4.68
CA PHE A 146 -3.07 -7.60 -4.18
C PHE A 146 -2.48 -6.36 -3.52
N ILE A 147 -2.78 -5.16 -4.05
CA ILE A 147 -2.31 -3.89 -3.48
C ILE A 147 -2.94 -3.66 -2.10
N ILE A 148 -4.27 -3.75 -2.01
CA ILE A 148 -5.02 -3.54 -0.76
C ILE A 148 -4.76 -4.70 0.22
N GLY A 149 -4.74 -5.94 -0.27
CA GLY A 149 -4.43 -7.14 0.51
C GLY A 149 -3.02 -7.09 1.09
N GLY A 150 -2.02 -6.73 0.28
CA GLY A 150 -0.64 -6.54 0.74
C GLY A 150 -0.52 -5.43 1.79
N SER A 151 -1.24 -4.32 1.61
CA SER A 151 -1.29 -3.23 2.60
C SER A 151 -1.89 -3.72 3.92
N VAL A 152 -3.01 -4.44 3.87
CA VAL A 152 -3.67 -5.01 5.06
C VAL A 152 -2.78 -6.03 5.76
N MET A 153 -2.10 -6.90 5.02
CA MET A 153 -1.15 -7.85 5.60
C MET A 153 0.04 -7.16 6.27
N SER A 154 0.50 -6.02 5.76
CA SER A 154 1.52 -5.22 6.45
C SER A 154 1.02 -4.63 7.78
N GLY A 155 -0.29 -4.55 8.00
CA GLY A 155 -0.90 -4.06 9.25
C GLY A 155 -1.17 -5.13 10.31
N ILE A 156 -1.13 -6.42 9.94
CA ILE A 156 -1.33 -7.58 10.83
C ILE A 156 -0.02 -7.98 11.48
#